data_AF-A0A923DN11-F1
#
_entry.id   AF-A0A923DN11-F1
#
_cell.length_a   1.000
_cell.length_b   1.000
_cell.length_c   1.000
_cell.angle_alpha   90.00
_cell.angle_beta   90.00
_cell.angle_gamma   90.00
#
_symmetry.space_group_name_H-M   'P 1'
#
loop_
_entity.id
_entity.type
_entity.pdbx_description
1 polymer ?
#
loop_
_entity_poly.entity_id
_entity_poly.type
_entity_poly.pdbx_seq_one_letter_code
_entity_poly.pdbx_strand_id
1 'polypeptide(L)' 'RGVFGTPGMSKEAQAFWAKTIKTMVGTKTWKESLEKLQWGDAYEDANGFAKFLKEEERSYMELMTDIGFAK' A
#
# COMPACT_ATOMS: atom_id res chain seq x y z
N ARG A 1 0.13 2.25 -5.52
CA ARG A 1 0.76 0.91 -5.78
C ARG A 1 0.96 0.24 -4.43
N GLY A 2 0.86 -1.09 -4.33
CA GLY A 2 1.05 -1.79 -3.05
C GLY A 2 1.38 -3.26 -3.21
N VAL A 3 1.73 -3.91 -2.09
CA VAL A 3 2.05 -5.34 -2.02
C VAL A 3 0.91 -6.04 -1.29
N PHE A 4 0.42 -7.14 -1.85
CA PHE A 4 -0.71 -7.89 -1.32
C PHE A 4 -0.32 -9.34 -1.04
N GLY A 5 -0.77 -9.86 0.11
CA GLY A 5 -0.76 -11.29 0.37
C GLY A 5 -1.94 -11.98 -0.31
N THR A 6 -1.83 -13.28 -0.56
CA THR A 6 -2.95 -14.09 -1.05
C THR A 6 -4.05 -14.22 0.01
N PRO A 7 -5.32 -14.43 -0.38
CA PRO A 7 -6.35 -14.84 0.58
C PRO A 7 -5.90 -16.06 1.39
N GLY A 8 -6.15 -16.05 2.70
CA GLY A 8 -5.79 -17.14 3.59
C GLY A 8 -4.29 -17.25 3.94
N MET A 9 -3.46 -16.25 3.60
CA MET A 9 -2.05 -16.22 4.02
C MET A 9 -1.92 -16.39 5.54
N SER A 10 -1.03 -17.27 6.00
CA SER A 10 -0.84 -17.54 7.44
C SER A 10 -0.35 -16.30 8.19
N LYS A 11 -0.60 -16.24 9.50
CA LYS A 11 -0.15 -15.11 10.34
C LYS A 11 1.36 -14.99 10.38
N GLU A 12 2.06 -16.11 10.35
CA GLU A 12 3.53 -16.18 10.35
C GLU A 12 4.09 -15.59 9.05
N ALA A 13 3.49 -15.94 7.90
CA ALA A 13 3.87 -15.38 6.61
C ALA A 13 3.59 -13.87 6.55
N GLN A 14 2.44 -13.43 7.06
CA GLN A 14 2.12 -12.00 7.16
C GLN A 14 3.15 -11.25 8.01
N ALA A 15 3.50 -11.78 9.19
CA ALA A 15 4.49 -11.17 10.08
C ALA A 15 5.89 -11.12 9.45
N PHE A 16 6.31 -12.19 8.77
CA PHE A 16 7.57 -12.24 8.05
C PHE A 16 7.66 -11.14 6.98
N TRP A 17 6.64 -11.01 6.14
CA TRP A 17 6.64 -10.01 5.07
C TRP A 17 6.51 -8.59 5.60
N ALA A 18 5.66 -8.35 6.60
CA ALA A 18 5.55 -7.03 7.24
C ALA A 18 6.91 -6.56 7.78
N LYS A 19 7.65 -7.44 8.47
CA LYS A 19 8.99 -7.12 8.98
C LYS A 19 10.00 -6.92 7.86
N THR A 20 10.00 -7.78 6.85
CA THR A 20 10.93 -7.73 5.72
C THR A 20 10.80 -6.42 4.97
N ILE A 21 9.57 -6.04 4.61
CA ILE A 21 9.31 -4.80 3.87
C ILE A 21 9.65 -3.58 4.74
N LYS A 22 9.26 -3.57 6.02
CA LYS A 22 9.64 -2.49 6.96
C LYS A 22 11.15 -2.31 7.06
N THR A 23 11.89 -3.41 7.06
CA THR A 23 13.36 -3.37 7.10
C THR A 23 13.91 -2.82 5.79
N MET A 24 13.40 -3.29 4.65
CA MET A 24 13.81 -2.87 3.31
C MET A 24 13.65 -1.36 3.10
N VAL A 25 12.51 -0.78 3.47
CA VAL A 25 12.26 0.66 3.31
C VAL A 25 13.18 1.52 4.20
N GLY A 26 13.71 0.95 5.29
CA GLY A 26 14.70 1.60 6.14
C GLY A 26 16.12 1.64 5.55
N THR A 27 16.39 0.90 4.48
CA THR A 27 17.74 0.77 3.91
C THR A 27 18.17 2.02 3.13
N LYS A 28 19.49 2.25 3.06
CA LYS A 28 20.07 3.31 2.22
C LYS A 28 19.72 3.11 0.74
N THR A 29 19.80 1.87 0.27
CA THR A 29 19.48 1.50 -1.12
C THR A 29 18.04 1.86 -1.50
N TRP A 30 17.08 1.70 -0.59
CA TRP A 30 15.70 2.13 -0.83
C TRP A 30 15.62 3.65 -1.04
N LYS A 31 16.20 4.43 -0.13
CA LYS A 31 16.21 5.90 -0.20
C LYS A 31 16.88 6.43 -1.48
N GLU A 32 18.04 5.87 -1.83
CA GLU A 32 18.74 6.20 -3.08
C GLU A 32 17.91 5.84 -4.33
N SER A 33 17.15 4.74 -4.26
CA SER A 33 16.27 4.33 -5.35
C SER A 33 15.08 5.27 -5.52
N LEU A 34 14.47 5.72 -4.41
CA LEU A 34 13.41 6.72 -4.44
C LEU A 34 13.90 8.03 -5.06
N GLU A 35 15.08 8.52 -4.65
CA GLU A 35 15.69 9.73 -5.23
C GLU A 35 15.99 9.55 -6.72
N LYS A 36 16.66 8.46 -7.10
CA LYS A 36 17.02 8.20 -8.51
C LYS A 36 15.78 8.10 -9.42
N LEU A 37 14.71 7.50 -8.92
CA LEU A 37 13.47 7.30 -9.68
C LEU A 37 12.49 8.46 -9.53
N GLN A 38 12.81 9.46 -8.72
CA GLN A 38 11.93 10.58 -8.36
C GLN A 38 10.58 10.09 -7.81
N TRP A 39 10.62 9.03 -7.00
CA TRP A 39 9.45 8.47 -6.35
C TRP A 39 9.31 9.06 -4.94
N GLY A 40 8.08 9.37 -4.56
CA GLY A 40 7.76 9.70 -3.17
C GLY A 40 7.85 8.48 -2.26
N ASP A 41 8.29 8.69 -1.02
CA ASP A 41 8.21 7.66 0.00
C ASP A 41 6.77 7.59 0.54
N ALA A 42 6.11 6.47 0.32
CA ALA A 42 4.71 6.24 0.68
C ALA A 42 4.53 4.90 1.39
N TYR A 43 5.56 4.45 2.13
CA TYR A 43 5.45 3.22 2.90
C TYR A 43 4.40 3.37 4.01
N GLU A 44 3.47 2.40 4.04
CA GLU A 44 2.51 2.20 5.11
C GLU A 44 2.57 0.75 5.59
N ASP A 45 2.23 0.53 6.86
CA ASP A 45 2.03 -0.83 7.36
C ASP A 45 0.72 -1.44 6.86
N ALA A 46 0.49 -2.72 7.18
CA ALA A 46 -0.69 -3.44 6.68
C ALA A 46 -2.02 -2.77 7.07
N ASN A 47 -2.11 -2.17 8.27
CA ASN A 47 -3.32 -1.52 8.74
C ASN A 47 -3.50 -0.16 8.09
N GLY A 48 -2.43 0.64 8.01
CA GLY A 48 -2.41 1.92 7.31
C GLY A 48 -2.80 1.77 5.85
N PHE A 49 -2.20 0.78 5.17
CA PHE A 49 -2.48 0.49 3.77
C PHE A 49 -3.92 -0.01 3.55
N ALA A 50 -4.44 -0.88 4.42
CA ALA A 50 -5.84 -1.33 4.34
C ALA A 50 -6.84 -0.18 4.55
N LYS A 51 -6.53 0.77 5.44
CA LYS A 51 -7.34 1.97 5.65
C LYS A 51 -7.31 2.87 4.40
N PHE A 52 -6.11 3.13 3.86
CA PHE A 52 -5.92 3.90 2.64
C PHE A 52 -6.75 3.35 1.48
N LEU A 53 -6.73 2.03 1.25
CA LEU A 53 -7.50 1.39 0.18
C LEU A 53 -9.01 1.60 0.33
N LYS A 54 -9.55 1.52 1.55
CA LYS A 54 -10.97 1.79 1.80
C LYS A 54 -11.34 3.25 1.54
N GLU A 55 -10.44 4.17 1.88
CA GLU A 55 -10.65 5.60 1.65
C GLU A 55 -10.57 5.95 0.17
N GLU A 56 -9.62 5.37 -0.57
CA GLU A 56 -9.55 5.48 -2.03
C GLU A 56 -10.79 4.89 -2.69
N GLU A 57 -11.17 3.65 -2.34
CA GLU A 57 -12.37 3.00 -2.87
C GLU A 57 -13.60 3.88 -2.69
N ARG A 58 -13.82 4.42 -1.48
CA ARG A 58 -14.93 5.36 -1.22
C ARG A 58 -14.85 6.59 -2.12
N SER A 59 -13.67 7.21 -2.21
CA SER A 59 -13.48 8.44 -3.00
C SER A 59 -13.75 8.20 -4.49
N TYR A 60 -13.31 7.06 -5.03
CA TYR A 60 -13.62 6.67 -6.41
C TYR A 60 -15.09 6.38 -6.61
N MET A 61 -15.75 5.69 -5.68
CA MET A 61 -17.18 5.41 -5.76
C MET A 61 -18.01 6.70 -5.74
N GLU A 62 -17.70 7.62 -4.83
CA GLU A 62 -18.33 8.95 -4.76
C GLU A 62 -18.18 9.70 -6.09
N LEU A 63 -16.95 9.77 -6.62
CA LEU A 63 -16.69 10.40 -7.92
C LEU A 63 -17.49 9.73 -9.04
N MET A 64 -17.48 8.40 -9.11
CA MET A 64 -18.20 7.64 -10.14
C MET A 64 -19.71 7.83 -10.08
N THR A 65 -20.28 7.96 -8.88
CA THR A 65 -21.70 8.28 -8.68
C THR A 65 -21.99 9.71 -9.13
N ASP A 66 -21.15 10.68 -8.76
CA ASP A 66 -21.31 12.09 -9.13
C ASP A 66 -21.31 12.32 -10.64
N ILE A 67 -20.47 11.57 -11.38
CA ILE A 67 -20.42 11.63 -12.85
C ILE A 67 -21.42 10.68 -13.54
N GLY A 68 -22.25 9.97 -12.79
CA GLY A 68 -23.32 9.10 -13.30
C GLY A 68 -22.89 7.75 -13.88
N PHE A 69 -21.67 7.29 -13.57
CA PHE A 69 -21.13 6.01 -14.03
C PHE A 69 -21.41 4.84 -13.05
N ALA A 70 -21.68 5.13 -11.78
CA ALA A 70 -22.07 4.15 -10.77
C ALA A 70 -23.40 4.56 -10.09
N LYS A 71 -24.16 3.57 -9.62
CA LYS A 71 -25.41 3.75 -8.85
C LYS A 71 -25.18 3.44 -7.38
#